data_AF-F9P3D0-F1
#
_entry.id   AF-F9P3D0-F1
#
_cell.length_a   1.000
_cell.length_b   1.000
_cell.length_c   1.000
_cell.angle_alpha   90.00
_cell.angle_beta   90.00
_cell.angle_gamma   90.00
#
_symmetry.space_group_name_H-M   'P 1'
#
loop_
_entity.id
_entity.type
_entity.pdbx_description
1 polymer ?
#
loop_
_entity_poly.entity_id
_entity_poly.type
_entity_poly.pdbx_seq_one_letter_code
_entity_poly.pdbx_strand_id
1 'polypeptide(L)' 'MDAVIFDFDGLLADTEIISLKVYQELLKDFGIPFTEETYSREYSGHREEENVQRFLDTYDLPWNFD' A
#
# COMPACT_ATOMS: atom_id res chain seq x y z
N MET A 1 -5.04 25.13 27.40
CA MET A 1 -3.91 25.04 26.45
C MET A 1 -4.21 23.82 25.64
N ASP A 2 -4.47 24.03 24.35
CA ASP A 2 -5.02 22.99 23.50
C ASP A 2 -3.89 22.44 22.63
N ALA A 3 -3.84 21.11 22.50
CA ALA A 3 -2.84 20.42 21.71
C ALA A 3 -3.53 19.65 20.58
N VAL A 4 -2.89 19.61 19.42
CA VAL A 4 -3.34 18.85 18.25
C VAL A 4 -2.24 17.87 17.90
N ILE A 5 -2.62 16.62 17.66
CA ILE A 5 -1.72 15.55 17.20
C ILE A 5 -2.04 15.32 15.73
N PHE A 6 -1.01 15.33 14.90
CA PHE A 6 -1.09 15.01 13.49
C PHE A 6 -0.36 13.71 13.23
N ASP A 7 -0.95 12.89 12.38
CA ASP A 7 -0.23 11.77 11.77
C ASP A 7 0.81 12.29 10.78
N PHE A 8 1.87 11.52 10.57
CA PHE A 8 2.92 11.90 9.64
C PHE A 8 2.58 11.47 8.21
N ASP A 9 2.31 10.17 8.04
CA ASP A 9 2.08 9.55 6.74
C ASP A 9 0.70 9.94 6.17
N GLY A 10 0.67 10.28 4.88
CA GLY A 10 -0.55 10.71 4.19
C GLY A 10 -1.15 12.04 4.66
N LEU A 11 -0.61 12.68 5.71
CA LEU A 11 -1.11 13.94 6.26
C LEU A 11 -0.07 15.05 6.27
N LEU A 12 1.07 14.87 6.96
CA LEU A 12 2.16 15.84 6.96
C LEU A 12 3.11 15.62 5.77
N ALA A 13 3.25 14.37 5.33
CA ALA A 13 4.00 13.98 4.16
C ALA A 13 3.12 13.15 3.22
N ASP A 14 3.22 13.41 1.92
CA ASP A 14 2.58 12.59 0.88
C ASP A 14 3.41 11.32 0.65
N THR A 15 3.42 10.43 1.65
CA THR A 15 4.13 9.16 1.62
C THR A 15 3.28 8.02 1.04
N GLU A 16 1.96 8.18 1.00
CA GLU A 16 1.01 7.23 0.40
C GLU A 16 1.31 6.97 -1.09
N ILE A 17 1.79 7.98 -1.83
CA ILE A 17 2.20 7.81 -3.23
C ILE A 17 3.40 6.87 -3.39
N ILE A 18 4.25 6.75 -2.38
CA ILE A 18 5.38 5.82 -2.39
C ILE A 18 4.87 4.40 -2.16
N SER A 19 3.99 4.20 -1.18
CA SER A 19 3.34 2.91 -0.92
C SER A 19 2.58 2.40 -2.16
N LEU A 20 1.80 3.25 -2.83
CA LEU A 20 1.15 2.91 -4.10
C LEU A 20 2.15 2.39 -5.15
N LYS A 21 3.29 3.09 -5.32
CA LYS A 21 4.32 2.71 -6.29
C LYS A 21 4.98 1.37 -5.94
N VAL A 22 5.16 1.06 -4.65
CA VAL A 22 5.69 -0.23 -4.21
C VAL A 22 4.78 -1.36 -4.69
N TYR A 23 3.47 -1.28 -4.44
CA TYR A 23 2.52 -2.29 -4.91
C TYR A 23 2.47 -2.40 -6.44
N GLN A 24 2.55 -1.26 -7.14
CA GLN A 24 2.62 -1.26 -8.61
C GLN A 24 3.86 -1.97 -9.14
N GLU A 25 5.04 -1.70 -8.57
CA GLU A 25 6.27 -2.36 -8.98
C GLU A 25 6.26 -3.86 -8.66
N LEU A 26 5.71 -4.28 -7.51
CA LEU A 26 5.56 -5.71 -7.16
C LEU A 26 4.69 -6.48 -8.16
N LEU A 27 3.68 -5.84 -8.75
CA LEU A 27 2.73 -6.47 -9.67
C LEU A 27 3.06 -6.27 -11.15
N LYS A 28 4.05 -5.40 -11.43
CA LYS A 28 4.43 -4.98 -12.78
C LYS A 28 4.89 -6.15 -13.65
N ASP A 29 5.75 -7.02 -13.12
CA ASP A 29 6.31 -8.15 -13.85
C ASP A 29 5.25 -9.23 -14.15
N PHE A 30 4.15 -9.22 -13.40
CA PHE A 30 3.00 -10.09 -13.61
C PHE A 30 1.94 -9.48 -14.54
N GLY A 31 2.14 -8.23 -14.99
CA GLY A 31 1.19 -7.51 -15.84
C GLY A 31 -0.14 -7.17 -15.16
N ILE A 32 -0.18 -7.19 -13.82
CA ILE A 32 -1.40 -6.96 -13.05
C ILE A 32 -1.50 -5.45 -12.74
N PRO A 33 -2.57 -4.76 -13.17
CA PRO A 33 -2.73 -3.35 -12.87
C PRO A 33 -3.10 -3.14 -11.40
N PHE A 34 -2.36 -2.26 -10.72
CA PHE A 34 -2.67 -1.80 -9.37
C PHE A 34 -2.94 -0.29 -9.38
N THR A 35 -4.18 0.10 -9.10
CA THR A 35 -4.66 1.47 -9.27
C THR A 35 -4.68 2.23 -7.95
N GLU A 36 -4.62 3.56 -8.02
CA GLU A 36 -4.82 4.44 -6.87
C GLU A 36 -6.19 4.20 -6.20
N GLU A 37 -7.24 3.92 -6.99
CA GLU A 37 -8.56 3.56 -6.46
C GLU A 37 -8.53 2.28 -5.61
N THR A 38 -7.80 1.26 -6.08
CA THR A 38 -7.64 0.00 -5.34
C THR A 38 -6.88 0.26 -4.04
N TYR A 39 -5.81 1.03 -4.12
CA TYR A 39 -4.99 1.38 -2.97
C TYR A 39 -5.79 2.19 -1.92
N SER A 40 -6.49 3.24 -2.33
CA SER A 40 -7.23 4.09 -1.39
C SER A 40 -8.39 3.36 -0.72
N ARG A 41 -9.06 2.45 -1.44
CA ARG A 41 -10.20 1.71 -0.91
C ARG A 41 -9.80 0.55 -0.01
N GLU A 42 -8.74 -0.18 -0.37
CA GLU A 42 -8.44 -1.48 0.24
C GLU A 42 -7.18 -1.48 1.11
N TYR A 43 -6.29 -0.48 0.98
CA TYR A 43 -4.95 -0.49 1.61
C TYR A 43 -4.64 0.75 2.45
N SER A 44 -5.00 1.95 1.98
CA SER A 44 -4.67 3.19 2.67
C SER A 44 -5.28 3.23 4.08
N GLY A 45 -4.52 3.74 5.05
CA GLY A 45 -4.93 3.84 6.47
C GLY A 45 -5.03 2.52 7.24
N HIS A 46 -4.74 1.37 6.62
CA HIS A 46 -4.66 0.08 7.29
C HIS A 46 -3.24 -0.20 7.77
N ARG A 47 -3.09 -1.14 8.71
CA ARG A 47 -1.77 -1.53 9.20
C ARG A 47 -1.02 -2.28 8.10
N GLU A 48 0.28 -2.05 7.96
CA GLU A 48 1.08 -2.71 6.92
C GLU A 48 1.01 -4.24 6.96
N GLU A 49 0.96 -4.84 8.15
CA GLU A 49 0.79 -6.30 8.29
C GLU A 49 -0.52 -6.81 7.65
N GLU A 50 -1.61 -6.06 7.81
CA GLU A 50 -2.92 -6.39 7.22
C GLU A 50 -2.89 -6.20 5.70
N ASN A 51 -2.22 -5.14 5.24
CA ASN A 51 -2.04 -4.86 3.81
C ASN A 51 -1.23 -5.94 3.11
N VAL A 52 -0.11 -6.38 3.71
CA VAL A 52 0.72 -7.46 3.18
C VAL A 52 -0.07 -8.77 3.15
N GLN A 53 -0.81 -9.10 4.22
CA GLN A 53 -1.62 -10.32 4.22
C GLN A 53 -2.70 -10.29 3.13
N ARG A 54 -3.44 -9.18 3.02
CA ARG A 54 -4.45 -8.97 1.96
C ARG A 54 -3.82 -9.10 0.58
N PHE A 55 -2.64 -8.52 0.38
CA PHE A 55 -1.92 -8.59 -0.88
C PHE A 55 -1.56 -10.03 -1.25
N LEU A 56 -1.01 -10.81 -0.30
CA LEU A 56 -0.69 -12.22 -0.51
C LEU A 56 -1.94 -13.06 -0.82
N ASP A 57 -3.02 -12.86 -0.06
CA ASP A 57 -4.29 -13.57 -0.27
C ASP A 57 -4.95 -13.22 -1.62
N THR A 58 -4.76 -12.00 -2.12
CA THR A 58 -5.40 -11.52 -3.34
C THR A 58 -4.68 -12.00 -4.60
N TYR A 59 -3.35 -11.95 -4.60
CA TYR A 59 -2.60 -12.12 -5.84
C TYR A 59 -1.98 -13.52 -6.04
N ASP A 60 -1.89 -14.36 -4.99
CA ASP A 60 -1.38 -15.75 -5.04
C ASP A 60 -0.26 -15.98 -6.07
N LEU A 61 0.73 -15.08 -6.06
CA LEU A 61 1.76 -15.04 -7.10
C LEU A 61 2.86 -16.06 -6.77
N PRO A 62 3.51 -16.64 -7.80
CA PRO A 62 4.65 -17.53 -7.62
C PRO A 62 5.90 -16.72 -7.24
N TRP A 63 5.89 -16.12 -6.06
CA TRP A 63 7.00 -15.34 -5.53
C TRP A 63 8.24 -16.22 -5.43
N ASN A 64 9.26 -15.89 -6.21
CA ASN A 64 10.58 -16.49 -6.06
C ASN A 64 11.55 -15.41 -5.62
N PHE A 65 11.99 -15.50 -4.36
CA PHE A 65 13.01 -14.61 -3.79
C PHE A 65 14.35 -15.35 -3.85
N ASP A 66 14.88 -15.53 -5.06
CA ASP A 66 16.25 -16.03 -5.28
C ASP A 66 17.29 -14.97 -4.85
#